data_AF-A0A7C7GF67-F1
#
_entry.id   AF-A0A7C7GF67-F1
#
_cell.length_a   1.000
_cell.length_b   1.000
_cell.length_c   1.000
_cell.angle_alpha   90.00
_cell.angle_beta   90.00
_cell.angle_gamma   90.00
#
_symmetry.space_group_name_H-M   'P 1'
#
loop_
_entity.id
_entity.type
_entity.pdbx_description
1 polymer ?
#
loop_
_entity_poly.entity_id
_entity_poly.type
_entity_poly.pdbx_seq_one_letter_code
_entity_poly.pdbx_strand_id
1 'polypeptide(L)'
;MAIRLRLALFLALLMLITPLTPLTTLESVQASPEENGTASPLEILRLATGSLSEPAIVGDDDGNFHIFWIENQTNAMYSVVDSSGAISVIPQPISLSGSNVKWSPRMEIDDSGNLHLVWIKDTTSNDCLVYLAVDPSSDDPTDGIFNPSDYSMNNVVCKTNYIIENIANPNLAIDSQGAAHIVWQDKDDPLDTRFGLPGIRYSMMVANWTTHTPNSPIFDTLLTPLPSKSTFPEVAITSDDEVVITWQDSRGSMIELVVLLDSSGGMTSEWEDICTLMYGGSDGEGWTSPGLQNIADITGVTLLDTIYGLGDYIRPQASTGNCAGHNTNDRSRATILTPQVDSGGIRKIHRTMYNGQSQNWGNQQEEWGPGTTWACLSWMDAQGNTGNSANPPTQYDHRWNPNASKIVIPIGDEGP
;
A
#
# COMPACT_ATOMS: atom_id res chain seq x y z
N MET A 1 13.48 -54.63 -15.61
CA MET A 1 12.13 -54.04 -15.85
C MET A 1 11.24 -54.06 -14.60
N ALA A 2 11.23 -55.14 -13.81
CA ALA A 2 10.36 -55.28 -12.63
C ALA A 2 10.66 -54.31 -11.45
N ILE A 3 11.91 -53.87 -11.26
CA ILE A 3 12.29 -52.95 -10.16
C ILE A 3 11.79 -51.51 -10.42
N ARG A 4 11.81 -51.05 -11.68
CA ARG A 4 11.33 -49.71 -12.04
C ARG A 4 9.81 -49.60 -11.97
N LEU A 5 9.08 -50.68 -12.27
CA LEU A 5 7.63 -50.74 -12.12
C LEU A 5 7.21 -50.71 -10.64
N ARG A 6 7.98 -51.37 -9.77
CA ARG A 6 7.76 -51.34 -8.31
C ARG A 6 8.07 -49.99 -7.69
N LEU A 7 9.12 -49.30 -8.16
CA LEU A 7 9.44 -47.93 -7.71
C LEU A 7 8.38 -46.93 -8.18
N ALA A 8 7.88 -47.05 -9.42
CA ALA A 8 6.83 -46.19 -9.93
C ALA A 8 5.48 -46.43 -9.23
N LEU A 9 5.12 -47.69 -8.94
CA LEU A 9 3.94 -48.03 -8.12
C LEU A 9 4.10 -47.57 -6.68
N PHE A 10 5.30 -47.66 -6.10
CA PHE A 10 5.56 -47.18 -4.74
C PHE A 10 5.52 -45.65 -4.65
N LEU A 11 6.05 -44.91 -5.65
CA LEU A 11 5.92 -43.45 -5.71
C LEU A 11 4.49 -42.99 -5.99
N ALA A 12 3.74 -43.67 -6.88
CA ALA A 12 2.33 -43.38 -7.12
C ALA A 12 1.48 -43.65 -5.87
N LEU A 13 1.80 -44.73 -5.14
CA LEU A 13 1.19 -45.05 -3.85
C LEU A 13 1.61 -44.03 -2.76
N LEU A 14 2.85 -43.53 -2.77
CA LEU A 14 3.29 -42.48 -1.85
C LEU A 14 2.60 -41.14 -2.12
N MET A 15 2.33 -40.79 -3.38
CA MET A 15 1.54 -39.60 -3.76
C MET A 15 0.05 -39.74 -3.42
N LEU A 16 -0.48 -40.97 -3.40
CA LEU A 16 -1.85 -41.28 -2.96
C LEU A 16 -2.01 -41.35 -1.42
N ILE A 17 -0.92 -41.43 -0.65
CA ILE A 17 -0.95 -41.59 0.82
C ILE A 17 -0.16 -40.48 1.56
N THR A 18 0.35 -39.45 0.88
CA THR A 18 0.70 -38.21 1.57
C THR A 18 -0.55 -37.63 2.21
N PRO A 19 -0.51 -37.20 3.48
CA PRO A 19 -1.68 -36.68 4.15
C PRO A 19 -2.16 -35.46 3.36
N LEU A 20 -3.32 -35.60 2.72
CA LEU A 20 -4.30 -34.54 2.77
C LEU A 20 -4.30 -34.10 4.24
N THR A 21 -3.80 -32.90 4.48
CA THR A 21 -4.24 -32.13 5.64
C THR A 21 -5.74 -32.34 5.79
N PRO A 22 -6.28 -32.44 7.01
CA PRO A 22 -7.72 -32.48 7.18
C PRO A 22 -8.29 -31.15 6.71
N LEU A 23 -8.55 -31.03 5.41
CA LEU A 23 -9.58 -30.19 4.81
C LEU A 23 -10.91 -30.94 4.91
N THR A 24 -11.17 -31.58 6.05
CA THR A 24 -12.46 -32.17 6.42
C THR A 24 -12.56 -32.27 7.95
N THR A 25 -12.28 -31.17 8.62
CA THR A 25 -13.34 -30.62 9.46
C THR A 25 -13.69 -29.26 8.86
N LEU A 26 -14.62 -29.25 7.91
CA LEU A 26 -15.72 -28.30 8.06
C LEU A 26 -16.36 -28.72 9.39
N GLU A 27 -15.79 -28.27 10.51
CA GLU A 27 -16.69 -27.86 11.56
C GLU A 27 -17.58 -26.87 10.82
N SER A 28 -18.87 -27.19 10.70
CA SER A 28 -19.83 -26.10 10.69
C SER A 28 -19.34 -25.22 11.82
N VAL A 29 -18.90 -24.00 11.51
CA VAL A 29 -18.99 -22.94 12.50
C VAL A 29 -20.49 -22.93 12.79
N GLN A 30 -20.91 -23.72 13.78
CA GLN A 30 -22.14 -23.42 14.45
C GLN A 30 -21.81 -22.09 15.06
N ALA A 31 -22.39 -21.04 14.48
CA ALA A 31 -22.55 -19.81 15.21
C ALA A 31 -23.04 -20.19 16.60
N SER A 32 -22.50 -19.51 17.61
CA SER A 32 -22.92 -19.77 18.97
C SER A 32 -24.46 -19.79 19.02
N PRO A 33 -25.10 -20.69 19.78
CA PRO A 33 -26.52 -20.56 20.04
C PRO A 33 -26.83 -19.11 20.43
N GLU A 34 -27.98 -18.60 19.97
CA GLU A 34 -28.44 -17.21 19.91
C GLU A 34 -28.41 -16.40 21.23
N GLU A 35 -27.75 -16.87 22.28
CA GLU A 35 -27.66 -16.18 23.57
C GLU A 35 -26.51 -15.16 23.68
N ASN A 36 -25.55 -15.08 22.75
CA ASN A 36 -24.35 -14.23 22.92
C ASN A 36 -23.84 -13.49 21.66
N GLY A 37 -24.73 -12.95 20.83
CA GLY A 37 -24.40 -11.79 19.97
C GLY A 37 -23.46 -12.04 18.78
N THR A 38 -23.21 -13.27 18.36
CA THR A 38 -22.61 -13.54 17.04
C THR A 38 -23.64 -14.16 16.11
N ALA A 39 -24.18 -13.37 15.17
CA ALA A 39 -25.02 -13.89 14.11
C ALA A 39 -24.26 -14.92 13.26
N SER A 40 -24.95 -15.97 12.79
CA SER A 40 -24.38 -16.85 11.76
C SER A 40 -24.03 -16.02 10.53
N PRO A 41 -22.91 -16.27 9.83
CA PRO A 41 -22.67 -15.66 8.54
C PRO A 41 -23.87 -15.92 7.62
N LEU A 42 -24.56 -14.85 7.26
CA LEU A 42 -25.65 -14.91 6.30
C LEU A 42 -25.04 -14.84 4.90
N GLU A 43 -25.14 -15.94 4.15
CA GLU A 43 -24.84 -15.90 2.72
C GLU A 43 -25.98 -15.16 2.01
N ILE A 44 -25.74 -13.91 1.65
CA ILE A 44 -26.64 -13.15 0.80
C ILE A 44 -26.40 -13.64 -0.64
N LEU A 45 -27.48 -13.99 -1.35
CA LEU A 45 -27.47 -14.35 -2.78
C LEU A 45 -26.54 -13.43 -3.58
N ARG A 46 -25.89 -13.97 -4.61
CA ARG A 46 -24.95 -13.23 -5.48
C ARG A 46 -25.61 -11.96 -6.06
N LEU A 47 -25.35 -10.81 -5.42
CA LEU A 47 -25.89 -9.49 -5.80
C LEU A 47 -25.27 -8.93 -7.09
N ALA A 48 -24.10 -9.43 -7.48
CA ALA A 48 -23.35 -8.92 -8.61
C ALA A 48 -22.94 -10.02 -9.59
N THR A 49 -22.95 -9.66 -10.87
CA THR A 49 -22.57 -10.58 -11.95
C THR A 49 -21.14 -10.34 -12.44
N GLY A 50 -20.60 -9.15 -12.19
CA GLY A 50 -19.25 -8.73 -12.56
C GLY A 50 -18.23 -8.78 -11.42
N SER A 51 -17.10 -8.09 -11.64
CA SER A 51 -16.09 -7.88 -10.60
C SER A 51 -16.56 -6.79 -9.65
N LEU A 52 -16.59 -7.12 -8.37
CA LEU A 52 -16.90 -6.20 -7.29
C LEU A 52 -15.61 -5.54 -6.79
N SER A 53 -15.70 -4.25 -6.47
CA SER A 53 -14.66 -3.52 -5.75
C SER A 53 -15.23 -2.95 -4.46
N GLU A 54 -14.74 -3.45 -3.31
CA GLU A 54 -14.93 -2.89 -1.96
C GLU A 54 -16.35 -2.37 -1.65
N PRO A 55 -17.35 -3.25 -1.43
CA PRO A 55 -18.70 -2.81 -1.10
C PRO A 55 -18.74 -2.07 0.25
N ALA A 56 -19.58 -1.05 0.34
CA ALA A 56 -19.96 -0.36 1.57
C ALA A 56 -21.36 -0.82 2.00
N ILE A 57 -21.55 -1.04 3.30
CA ILE A 57 -22.81 -1.55 3.87
C ILE A 57 -23.11 -0.77 5.15
N VAL A 58 -24.35 -0.30 5.29
CA VAL A 58 -24.85 0.34 6.52
C VAL A 58 -26.21 -0.21 6.89
N GLY A 59 -26.52 -0.24 8.19
CA GLY A 59 -27.81 -0.69 8.71
C GLY A 59 -28.71 0.49 9.05
N ASP A 60 -30.00 0.41 8.72
CA ASP A 60 -31.00 1.37 9.19
C ASP A 60 -31.65 0.93 10.52
N ASP A 61 -32.49 1.81 11.09
CA ASP A 61 -33.20 1.56 12.36
C ASP A 61 -34.25 0.45 12.26
N ASP A 62 -34.70 0.10 11.06
CA ASP A 62 -35.62 -1.00 10.78
C ASP A 62 -34.89 -2.35 10.64
N GLY A 63 -33.56 -2.34 10.70
CA GLY A 63 -32.69 -3.50 10.58
C GLY A 63 -32.45 -3.95 9.13
N ASN A 64 -32.74 -3.10 8.15
CA ASN A 64 -32.34 -3.32 6.77
C ASN A 64 -30.88 -2.89 6.56
N PHE A 65 -30.21 -3.55 5.62
CA PHE A 65 -28.85 -3.28 5.21
C PHE A 65 -28.85 -2.66 3.82
N HIS A 66 -28.45 -1.40 3.75
CA HIS A 66 -28.18 -0.70 2.50
C HIS A 66 -26.79 -1.08 2.00
N ILE A 67 -26.68 -1.43 0.72
CA ILE A 67 -25.45 -1.95 0.12
C ILE A 67 -25.11 -1.09 -1.09
N PHE A 68 -23.90 -0.55 -1.12
CA PHE A 68 -23.36 0.31 -2.18
C PHE A 68 -22.04 -0.28 -2.69
N TRP A 69 -21.90 -0.47 -4.00
CA TRP A 69 -20.67 -1.02 -4.57
C TRP A 69 -20.38 -0.52 -5.97
N ILE A 70 -19.13 -0.73 -6.41
CA ILE A 70 -18.73 -0.48 -7.80
C ILE A 70 -18.58 -1.81 -8.54
N GLU A 71 -19.35 -1.96 -9.63
CA GLU A 71 -19.28 -3.12 -10.51
C GLU A 71 -18.49 -2.80 -11.77
N ASN A 72 -17.53 -3.66 -12.10
CA ASN A 72 -16.69 -3.57 -13.30
C ASN A 72 -15.99 -2.21 -13.49
N GLN A 73 -15.71 -1.48 -12.40
CA GLN A 73 -15.09 -0.14 -12.40
C GLN A 73 -15.81 0.90 -13.28
N THR A 74 -17.11 0.68 -13.52
CA THR A 74 -17.89 1.50 -14.45
C THR A 74 -19.22 1.93 -13.86
N ASN A 75 -19.85 1.11 -13.03
CA ASN A 75 -21.19 1.36 -12.52
C ASN A 75 -21.20 1.38 -10.99
N ALA A 76 -21.75 2.44 -10.42
CA ALA A 76 -22.08 2.50 -9.00
C ALA A 76 -23.48 1.89 -8.81
N MET A 77 -23.61 0.97 -7.86
CA MET A 77 -24.76 0.09 -7.71
C MET A 77 -25.29 0.12 -6.29
N TYR A 78 -26.61 -0.03 -6.15
CA TYR A 78 -27.32 0.01 -4.89
C TYR A 78 -28.29 -1.17 -4.75
N SER A 79 -28.48 -1.65 -3.52
CA SER A 79 -29.44 -2.69 -3.16
C SER A 79 -29.74 -2.60 -1.67
N VAL A 80 -30.86 -3.19 -1.24
CA VAL A 80 -31.24 -3.28 0.16
C VAL A 80 -31.59 -4.72 0.48
N VAL A 81 -31.09 -5.19 1.63
CA VAL A 81 -31.41 -6.49 2.21
C VAL A 81 -32.12 -6.26 3.53
N ASP A 82 -33.26 -6.87 3.74
CA ASP A 82 -34.00 -6.71 4.99
C ASP A 82 -33.39 -7.48 6.16
N SER A 83 -33.94 -7.28 7.36
CA SER A 83 -33.50 -7.95 8.59
C SER A 83 -33.64 -9.48 8.56
N SER A 84 -34.40 -10.04 7.61
CA SER A 84 -34.52 -11.49 7.41
C SER A 84 -33.46 -12.05 6.45
N GLY A 85 -32.67 -11.18 5.82
CA GLY A 85 -31.69 -11.54 4.82
C GLY A 85 -32.23 -11.65 3.40
N ALA A 86 -33.48 -11.22 3.16
CA ALA A 86 -34.07 -11.19 1.84
C ALA A 86 -33.75 -9.87 1.12
N ILE A 87 -33.55 -9.95 -0.19
CA ILE A 87 -33.34 -8.75 -1.02
C ILE A 87 -34.67 -8.01 -1.12
N SER A 88 -34.78 -6.85 -0.46
CA SER A 88 -35.97 -5.99 -0.47
C SER A 88 -35.94 -5.00 -1.63
N VAL A 89 -34.75 -4.52 -2.00
CA VAL A 89 -34.50 -3.75 -3.23
C VAL A 89 -33.47 -4.48 -4.06
N ILE A 90 -33.88 -4.93 -5.25
CA ILE A 90 -32.99 -5.63 -6.19
C ILE A 90 -31.79 -4.75 -6.59
N PRO A 91 -30.64 -5.34 -6.94
CA PRO A 91 -29.50 -4.58 -7.47
C PRO A 91 -29.86 -3.64 -8.62
N GLN A 92 -29.60 -2.35 -8.44
CA GLN A 92 -29.90 -1.29 -9.41
C GLN A 92 -28.70 -0.34 -9.58
N PRO A 93 -28.45 0.18 -10.80
CA PRO A 93 -27.47 1.23 -10.99
C PRO A 93 -27.97 2.55 -10.41
N ILE A 94 -27.06 3.35 -9.85
CA ILE A 94 -27.34 4.71 -9.38
C ILE A 94 -27.33 5.65 -10.59
N SER A 95 -28.47 6.25 -10.93
CA SER A 95 -28.60 7.12 -12.12
C SER A 95 -27.60 8.30 -12.11
N LEU A 96 -27.30 8.80 -10.92
CA LEU A 96 -26.48 9.99 -10.67
C LEU A 96 -24.97 9.74 -10.77
N SER A 97 -24.51 8.48 -10.75
CA SER A 97 -23.07 8.19 -10.66
C SER A 97 -22.27 8.62 -11.90
N GLY A 98 -22.94 8.69 -13.05
CA GLY A 98 -22.30 8.81 -14.35
C GLY A 98 -21.45 7.57 -14.67
N SER A 99 -20.52 7.71 -15.62
CA SER A 99 -19.61 6.63 -16.05
C SER A 99 -18.23 6.75 -15.42
N ASN A 100 -17.53 5.60 -15.34
CA ASN A 100 -16.14 5.43 -14.88
C ASN A 100 -15.93 5.84 -13.42
N VAL A 101 -16.07 4.85 -12.54
CA VAL A 101 -15.99 5.03 -11.09
C VAL A 101 -14.88 4.12 -10.57
N LYS A 102 -13.97 4.69 -9.76
CA LYS A 102 -12.89 3.93 -9.11
C LYS A 102 -13.42 3.12 -7.93
N TRP A 103 -12.56 2.26 -7.41
CA TRP A 103 -12.77 1.49 -6.20
C TRP A 103 -12.87 2.37 -4.94
N SER A 104 -13.13 1.72 -3.80
CA SER A 104 -13.31 2.33 -2.48
C SER A 104 -14.51 3.29 -2.36
N PRO A 105 -15.73 2.89 -2.79
CA PRO A 105 -16.92 3.62 -2.40
C PRO A 105 -17.08 3.61 -0.87
N ARG A 106 -17.79 4.61 -0.33
CA ARG A 106 -18.23 4.62 1.06
C ARG A 106 -19.65 5.13 1.17
N MET A 107 -20.33 4.66 2.21
CA MET A 107 -21.71 5.01 2.53
C MET A 107 -21.86 5.07 4.05
N GLU A 108 -22.57 6.08 4.52
CA GLU A 108 -23.03 6.23 5.91
C GLU A 108 -24.52 6.56 5.91
N ILE A 109 -25.21 6.33 7.02
CA ILE A 109 -26.61 6.70 7.21
C ILE A 109 -26.72 7.67 8.38
N ASP A 110 -27.53 8.72 8.22
CA ASP A 110 -27.79 9.68 9.29
C ASP A 110 -29.00 9.29 10.15
N ASP A 111 -29.19 9.96 11.29
CA ASP A 111 -30.28 9.70 12.24
C ASP A 111 -31.69 9.91 11.64
N SER A 112 -31.79 10.52 10.46
CA SER A 112 -33.05 10.70 9.73
C SER A 112 -33.28 9.61 8.67
N GLY A 113 -32.36 8.64 8.55
CA GLY A 113 -32.42 7.57 7.55
C GLY A 113 -31.90 7.97 6.17
N ASN A 114 -31.30 9.16 6.01
CA ASN A 114 -30.71 9.54 4.73
C ASN A 114 -29.35 8.88 4.56
N LEU A 115 -29.08 8.42 3.35
CA LEU A 115 -27.78 7.87 2.98
C LEU A 115 -26.85 8.98 2.50
N HIS A 116 -25.60 8.90 2.93
CA HIS A 116 -24.51 9.76 2.49
C HIS A 116 -23.46 8.90 1.82
N LEU A 117 -23.22 9.14 0.54
CA LEU A 117 -22.35 8.33 -0.30
C LEU A 117 -21.20 9.17 -0.83
N VAL A 118 -20.02 8.56 -0.92
CA VAL A 118 -18.89 9.12 -1.67
C VAL A 118 -18.26 8.07 -2.58
N TRP A 119 -17.81 8.54 -3.74
CA TRP A 119 -17.05 7.73 -4.68
C TRP A 119 -16.13 8.61 -5.51
N ILE A 120 -15.12 8.00 -6.11
CA ILE A 120 -14.21 8.69 -7.02
C ILE A 120 -14.65 8.43 -8.45
N LYS A 121 -14.99 9.49 -9.17
CA LYS A 121 -15.19 9.45 -10.60
C LYS A 121 -13.85 9.63 -11.31
N ASP A 122 -13.49 8.68 -12.16
CA ASP A 122 -12.31 8.73 -13.00
C ASP A 122 -12.72 9.17 -14.41
N THR A 123 -12.07 10.20 -14.92
CA THR A 123 -12.17 10.54 -16.35
C THR A 123 -10.78 10.58 -16.93
N THR A 124 -10.67 10.48 -18.25
CA THR A 124 -9.37 10.50 -18.96
C THR A 124 -8.47 11.72 -18.64
N SER A 125 -9.02 12.76 -18.03
CA SER A 125 -8.29 13.98 -17.68
C SER A 125 -8.41 14.42 -16.22
N ASN A 126 -9.42 13.95 -15.47
CA ASN A 126 -9.71 14.43 -14.12
C ASN A 126 -10.18 13.30 -13.19
N ASP A 127 -9.70 13.33 -11.94
CA ASP A 127 -10.26 12.57 -10.82
C ASP A 127 -11.13 13.50 -9.98
N CYS A 128 -12.38 13.11 -9.70
CA CYS A 128 -13.28 13.87 -8.84
C CYS A 128 -13.79 13.00 -7.70
N LEU A 129 -13.66 13.48 -6.46
CA LEU A 129 -14.35 12.91 -5.31
C LEU A 129 -15.76 13.48 -5.29
N VAL A 130 -16.76 12.62 -5.44
CA VAL A 130 -18.17 12.99 -5.50
C VAL A 130 -18.81 12.70 -4.15
N TYR A 131 -19.73 13.57 -3.74
CA TYR A 131 -20.58 13.40 -2.57
C TYR A 131 -22.07 13.47 -2.98
N LEU A 132 -22.86 12.56 -2.43
CA LEU A 132 -24.30 12.46 -2.58
C LEU A 132 -24.94 12.21 -1.23
N ALA A 133 -25.86 13.08 -0.81
CA ALA A 133 -26.82 12.79 0.26
C ALA A 133 -28.17 12.49 -0.37
N VAL A 134 -28.89 11.50 0.16
CA VAL A 134 -30.14 11.04 -0.43
C VAL A 134 -31.10 10.42 0.56
N ASP A 135 -32.40 10.71 0.43
CA ASP A 135 -33.44 9.95 1.11
C ASP A 135 -33.80 8.73 0.24
N PRO A 136 -33.42 7.50 0.64
CA PRO A 136 -33.68 6.31 -0.16
C PRO A 136 -35.17 5.98 -0.29
N SER A 137 -36.03 6.49 0.60
CA SER A 137 -37.49 6.27 0.55
C SER A 137 -38.18 7.08 -0.55
N SER A 138 -37.50 8.08 -1.09
CA SER A 138 -37.98 8.95 -2.18
C SER A 138 -37.82 8.34 -3.59
N ASP A 139 -37.32 7.11 -3.66
CA ASP A 139 -37.10 6.31 -4.88
C ASP A 139 -38.27 5.35 -5.19
N ASP A 140 -38.44 4.96 -6.46
CA ASP A 140 -39.31 3.84 -6.86
C ASP A 140 -38.45 2.59 -7.07
N PRO A 141 -38.41 1.64 -6.11
CA PRO A 141 -37.51 0.50 -6.19
C PRO A 141 -37.91 -0.51 -7.28
N THR A 142 -38.99 -0.28 -8.04
CA THR A 142 -39.51 -1.22 -9.04
C THR A 142 -39.13 -0.90 -10.48
N ASP A 143 -38.60 0.29 -10.76
CA ASP A 143 -38.31 0.74 -12.11
C ASP A 143 -36.96 0.25 -12.66
N GLY A 144 -36.14 -0.35 -11.80
CA GLY A 144 -34.85 -0.95 -12.15
C GLY A 144 -33.68 0.02 -12.12
N ILE A 145 -33.84 1.23 -11.58
CA ILE A 145 -32.78 2.23 -11.43
C ILE A 145 -32.94 2.96 -10.10
N PHE A 146 -31.84 3.15 -9.36
CA PHE A 146 -31.89 3.96 -8.14
C PHE A 146 -31.85 5.44 -8.55
N ASN A 147 -33.00 6.11 -8.53
CA ASN A 147 -33.19 7.49 -8.93
C ASN A 147 -34.13 8.27 -7.96
N PRO A 148 -33.71 8.40 -6.69
CA PRO A 148 -34.45 9.11 -5.65
C PRO A 148 -34.73 10.57 -6.01
N SER A 149 -35.91 11.05 -5.62
CA SER A 149 -36.36 12.41 -5.91
C SER A 149 -35.83 13.47 -4.93
N ASP A 150 -35.55 13.09 -3.69
CA ASP A 150 -34.96 13.95 -2.66
C ASP A 150 -33.47 13.64 -2.49
N TYR A 151 -32.62 14.51 -3.06
CA TYR A 151 -31.16 14.31 -3.05
C TYR A 151 -30.38 15.63 -3.01
N SER A 152 -29.09 15.55 -2.70
CA SER A 152 -28.14 16.66 -2.80
C SER A 152 -26.78 16.16 -3.26
N MET A 153 -26.24 16.68 -4.36
CA MET A 153 -25.04 16.14 -4.98
C MET A 153 -24.08 17.21 -5.50
N ASN A 154 -22.78 17.07 -5.22
CA ASN A 154 -21.72 17.85 -5.87
C ASN A 154 -20.36 17.14 -5.73
N ASN A 155 -19.33 17.64 -6.41
CA ASN A 155 -17.96 17.22 -6.15
C ASN A 155 -17.45 17.85 -4.84
N VAL A 156 -16.82 17.05 -3.98
CA VAL A 156 -16.00 17.52 -2.86
C VAL A 156 -14.76 18.22 -3.40
N VAL A 157 -14.09 17.59 -4.37
CA VAL A 157 -12.93 18.13 -5.09
C VAL A 157 -12.82 17.49 -6.47
N CYS A 158 -12.27 18.24 -7.43
CA CYS A 158 -11.85 17.71 -8.72
C CYS A 158 -10.40 18.13 -8.99
N LYS A 159 -9.59 17.17 -9.41
CA LYS A 159 -8.20 17.38 -9.80
C LYS A 159 -8.08 17.26 -11.31
N THR A 160 -7.43 18.23 -11.94
CA THR A 160 -7.29 18.30 -13.40
C THR A 160 -5.90 17.91 -13.91
N ASN A 161 -4.99 17.61 -12.99
CA ASN A 161 -3.69 17.03 -13.28
C ASN A 161 -3.81 15.50 -13.35
N TYR A 162 -3.22 14.91 -14.39
CA TYR A 162 -3.13 13.47 -14.52
C TYR A 162 -2.00 12.93 -13.63
N ILE A 163 -2.37 12.51 -12.42
CA ILE A 163 -1.51 11.78 -11.48
C ILE A 163 -2.19 10.44 -11.20
N ILE A 164 -1.46 9.33 -11.31
CA ILE A 164 -2.00 8.00 -11.03
C ILE A 164 -2.38 7.93 -9.54
N GLU A 165 -3.66 7.61 -9.28
CA GLU A 165 -4.28 7.64 -7.94
C GLU A 165 -4.11 9.00 -7.26
N ASN A 166 -4.46 10.08 -7.98
CA ASN A 166 -4.38 11.43 -7.44
C ASN A 166 -5.25 11.55 -6.18
N ILE A 167 -6.50 11.10 -6.28
CA ILE A 167 -7.43 10.93 -5.17
C ILE A 167 -7.59 9.43 -4.91
N ALA A 168 -7.51 9.01 -3.65
CA ALA A 168 -7.72 7.61 -3.26
C ALA A 168 -8.28 7.48 -1.84
N ASN A 169 -8.76 6.29 -1.50
CA ASN A 169 -9.13 5.88 -0.15
C ASN A 169 -10.01 6.91 0.60
N PRO A 170 -11.15 7.33 0.02
CA PRO A 170 -12.04 8.25 0.71
C PRO A 170 -12.69 7.55 1.90
N ASN A 171 -13.06 8.33 2.90
CA ASN A 171 -13.87 7.91 4.03
C ASN A 171 -14.82 9.03 4.45
N LEU A 172 -15.94 8.70 5.06
CA LEU A 172 -16.86 9.68 5.60
C LEU A 172 -17.43 9.24 6.95
N ALA A 173 -17.83 10.21 7.75
CA ALA A 173 -18.66 10.01 8.92
C ALA A 173 -19.64 11.18 9.04
N ILE A 174 -20.79 10.95 9.69
CA ILE A 174 -21.87 11.95 9.78
C ILE A 174 -21.98 12.45 11.22
N ASP A 175 -22.14 13.76 11.39
CA ASP A 175 -22.39 14.36 12.70
C ASP A 175 -23.88 14.34 13.08
N SER A 176 -24.20 14.69 14.33
CA SER A 176 -25.58 14.69 14.83
C SER A 176 -26.51 15.69 14.12
N GLN A 177 -25.97 16.58 13.27
CA GLN A 177 -26.73 17.53 12.46
C GLN A 177 -26.91 17.06 11.01
N GLY A 178 -26.43 15.87 10.66
CA GLY A 178 -26.50 15.31 9.31
C GLY A 178 -25.46 15.90 8.35
N ALA A 179 -24.38 16.51 8.85
CA ALA A 179 -23.28 16.97 8.01
C ALA A 179 -22.25 15.85 7.82
N ALA A 180 -21.77 15.71 6.58
CA ALA A 180 -20.77 14.72 6.23
C ALA A 180 -19.34 15.28 6.40
N HIS A 181 -18.55 14.58 7.19
CA HIS A 181 -17.12 14.81 7.38
C HIS A 181 -16.34 13.84 6.51
N ILE A 182 -15.70 14.36 5.45
CA ILE A 182 -15.10 13.54 4.40
C ILE A 182 -13.59 13.70 4.45
N VAL A 183 -12.88 12.57 4.46
CA VAL A 183 -11.42 12.50 4.39
C VAL A 183 -10.97 11.70 3.18
N TRP A 184 -9.81 12.03 2.61
CA TRP A 184 -9.25 11.28 1.49
C TRP A 184 -7.74 11.42 1.41
N GLN A 185 -7.12 10.49 0.69
CA GLN A 185 -5.72 10.55 0.31
C GLN A 185 -5.54 11.38 -0.97
N ASP A 186 -4.58 12.30 -1.00
CA ASP A 186 -4.27 13.15 -2.16
C ASP A 186 -2.77 13.23 -2.47
N LYS A 187 -2.38 13.01 -3.73
CA LYS A 187 -0.99 13.14 -4.23
C LYS A 187 -0.70 14.48 -4.91
N ASP A 188 -1.68 15.38 -5.04
CA ASP A 188 -1.55 16.67 -5.69
C ASP A 188 -0.55 17.59 -4.98
N ASP A 189 0.70 17.65 -5.47
CA ASP A 189 1.82 18.42 -4.89
C ASP A 189 2.29 19.55 -5.82
N PRO A 190 1.51 20.64 -5.97
CA PRO A 190 1.83 21.72 -6.91
C PRO A 190 3.09 22.51 -6.55
N LEU A 191 3.60 22.36 -5.32
CA LEU A 191 4.82 23.02 -4.85
C LEU A 191 6.06 22.11 -4.93
N ASP A 192 5.88 20.83 -5.29
CA ASP A 192 6.94 19.81 -5.32
C ASP A 192 7.73 19.70 -4.01
N THR A 193 7.05 19.97 -2.89
CA THR A 193 7.68 19.98 -1.56
C THR A 193 7.49 18.67 -0.82
N ARG A 194 6.63 17.79 -1.33
CA ARG A 194 6.30 16.48 -0.76
C ARG A 194 6.79 15.35 -1.65
N PHE A 195 7.52 15.64 -2.73
CA PHE A 195 8.13 14.64 -3.62
C PHE A 195 7.10 13.67 -4.20
N GLY A 196 5.86 14.14 -4.45
CA GLY A 196 4.76 13.31 -4.92
C GLY A 196 4.21 12.30 -3.91
N LEU A 197 4.58 12.42 -2.62
CA LEU A 197 4.03 11.58 -1.55
C LEU A 197 2.58 11.98 -1.24
N PRO A 198 1.70 11.00 -0.99
CA PRO A 198 0.31 11.27 -0.64
C PRO A 198 0.19 11.90 0.76
N GLY A 199 -0.74 12.85 0.89
CA GLY A 199 -1.18 13.43 2.16
C GLY A 199 -2.67 13.17 2.43
N ILE A 200 -3.13 13.49 3.65
CA ILE A 200 -4.54 13.40 4.03
C ILE A 200 -5.20 14.77 3.93
N ARG A 201 -6.37 14.80 3.30
CA ARG A 201 -7.23 15.98 3.21
C ARG A 201 -8.58 15.73 3.87
N TYR A 202 -9.25 16.84 4.17
CA TYR A 202 -10.52 16.88 4.86
C TYR A 202 -11.43 17.97 4.28
N SER A 203 -12.73 17.70 4.29
CA SER A 203 -13.81 18.61 3.94
C SER A 203 -15.05 18.30 4.77
N MET A 204 -15.88 19.30 4.99
CA MET A 204 -17.22 19.15 5.56
C MET A 204 -18.25 19.50 4.49
N MET A 205 -19.26 18.66 4.32
CA MET A 205 -20.34 18.82 3.35
C MET A 205 -21.70 18.79 4.06
N VAL A 206 -22.58 19.71 3.71
CA VAL A 206 -23.94 19.81 4.27
C VAL A 206 -24.94 19.74 3.13
N ALA A 207 -25.83 18.75 3.17
CA ALA A 207 -26.86 18.58 2.15
C ALA A 207 -27.79 19.79 2.07
N ASN A 208 -28.12 20.19 0.84
CA ASN A 208 -29.19 21.14 0.58
C ASN A 208 -30.23 20.47 -0.32
N TRP A 209 -31.31 20.03 0.32
CA TRP A 209 -32.42 19.31 -0.31
C TRP A 209 -33.30 20.21 -1.19
N THR A 210 -33.22 21.54 -1.05
CA THR A 210 -34.00 22.47 -1.89
C THR A 210 -33.30 22.78 -3.20
N THR A 211 -31.98 22.94 -3.18
CA THR A 211 -31.18 23.28 -4.38
C THR A 211 -30.55 22.05 -5.03
N HIS A 212 -30.65 20.88 -4.40
CA HIS A 212 -29.96 19.65 -4.74
C HIS A 212 -28.43 19.80 -4.85
N THR A 213 -27.86 20.84 -4.24
CA THR A 213 -26.43 21.14 -4.27
C THR A 213 -25.93 21.40 -2.85
N PRO A 214 -25.08 20.53 -2.28
CA PRO A 214 -24.58 20.67 -0.92
C PRO A 214 -23.67 21.90 -0.76
N ASN A 215 -23.65 22.44 0.45
CA ASN A 215 -22.70 23.46 0.85
C ASN A 215 -21.46 22.81 1.47
N SER A 216 -20.31 23.48 1.41
CA SER A 216 -19.07 23.04 2.08
C SER A 216 -18.63 24.07 3.11
N PRO A 217 -19.02 23.94 4.39
CA PRO A 217 -18.58 24.87 5.44
C PRO A 217 -17.07 24.85 5.66
N ILE A 218 -16.44 23.69 5.49
CA ILE A 218 -14.99 23.52 5.50
C ILE A 218 -14.60 22.93 4.15
N PHE A 219 -13.84 23.69 3.37
CA PHE A 219 -13.36 23.30 2.06
C PHE A 219 -12.12 22.38 2.15
N ASP A 220 -11.67 21.89 1.00
CA ASP A 220 -10.44 21.13 0.80
C ASP A 220 -9.27 21.64 1.66
N THR A 221 -9.01 20.95 2.76
CA THR A 221 -8.00 21.29 3.77
C THR A 221 -6.99 20.15 3.90
N LEU A 222 -5.70 20.46 3.74
CA LEU A 222 -4.60 19.50 3.95
C LEU A 222 -4.29 19.34 5.45
N LEU A 223 -4.44 18.13 5.98
CA LEU A 223 -4.18 17.80 7.39
C LEU A 223 -2.73 17.39 7.67
N THR A 224 -2.04 16.86 6.67
CA THR A 224 -0.64 16.40 6.78
C THR A 224 0.28 17.31 5.95
N PRO A 225 0.62 18.52 6.43
CA PRO A 225 1.40 19.48 5.66
C PRO A 225 2.88 19.11 5.57
N LEU A 226 3.39 18.28 6.48
CA LEU A 226 4.78 17.83 6.45
C LEU A 226 4.95 16.65 5.48
N PRO A 227 6.06 16.60 4.71
CA PRO A 227 6.35 15.48 3.82
C PRO A 227 6.34 14.16 4.57
N SER A 228 5.46 13.26 4.17
CA SER A 228 5.32 11.91 4.69
C SER A 228 4.40 11.16 3.73
N LYS A 229 4.55 9.84 3.63
CA LYS A 229 3.54 9.01 2.96
C LYS A 229 2.40 8.79 3.95
N SER A 230 1.35 9.61 3.86
CA SER A 230 0.15 9.48 4.66
C SER A 230 -0.99 8.90 3.82
N THR A 231 -1.56 7.78 4.27
CA THR A 231 -2.50 6.96 3.46
C THR A 231 -3.60 6.34 4.31
N PHE A 232 -4.66 5.86 3.65
CA PHE A 232 -5.80 5.15 4.27
C PHE A 232 -6.37 5.90 5.48
N PRO A 233 -6.91 7.11 5.28
CA PRO A 233 -7.53 7.84 6.37
C PRO A 233 -8.84 7.19 6.81
N GLU A 234 -9.08 7.23 8.11
CA GLU A 234 -10.34 6.85 8.75
C GLU A 234 -10.85 8.06 9.52
N VAL A 235 -12.17 8.24 9.55
CA VAL A 235 -12.83 9.32 10.27
C VAL A 235 -13.95 8.74 11.13
N ALA A 236 -14.09 9.26 12.34
CA ALA A 236 -15.17 8.94 13.25
C ALA A 236 -15.62 10.22 13.96
N ILE A 237 -16.90 10.26 14.34
CA ILE A 237 -17.49 11.37 15.09
C ILE A 237 -17.83 10.88 16.51
N THR A 238 -17.48 11.67 17.52
CA THR A 238 -17.87 11.37 18.90
C THR A 238 -19.32 11.80 19.17
N SER A 239 -19.89 11.41 20.30
CA SER A 239 -21.25 11.83 20.70
C SER A 239 -21.40 13.34 20.92
N ASP A 240 -20.29 14.08 21.01
CA ASP A 240 -20.26 15.54 21.18
C ASP A 240 -19.92 16.26 19.85
N ASP A 241 -20.07 15.58 18.71
CA ASP A 241 -19.71 16.03 17.35
C ASP A 241 -18.21 16.40 17.18
N GLU A 242 -17.32 15.75 17.95
CA GLU A 242 -15.89 15.91 17.72
C GLU A 242 -15.41 15.00 16.59
N VAL A 243 -14.75 15.59 15.60
CA VAL A 243 -14.19 14.87 14.45
C VAL A 243 -12.83 14.28 14.81
N VAL A 244 -12.71 12.96 14.78
CA VAL A 244 -11.46 12.23 15.00
C VAL A 244 -11.01 11.61 13.69
N ILE A 245 -9.81 11.95 13.24
CA ILE A 245 -9.24 11.46 11.99
C ILE A 245 -7.94 10.73 12.30
N THR A 246 -7.79 9.52 11.76
CA THR A 246 -6.58 8.71 11.88
C THR A 246 -6.09 8.28 10.50
N TRP A 247 -4.80 7.99 10.36
CA TRP A 247 -4.21 7.57 9.08
C TRP A 247 -2.96 6.73 9.32
N GLN A 248 -2.51 6.03 8.28
CA GLN A 248 -1.20 5.40 8.26
C GLN A 248 -0.16 6.41 7.80
N ASP A 249 1.00 6.46 8.48
CA ASP A 249 2.05 7.43 8.23
C ASP A 249 3.41 6.75 8.16
N SER A 250 4.25 7.15 7.20
CA SER A 250 5.61 6.61 7.08
C SER A 250 6.58 7.18 8.11
N ARG A 251 6.27 8.29 8.78
CA ARG A 251 7.16 8.91 9.76
C ARG A 251 7.48 7.93 10.89
N GLY A 252 8.75 7.89 11.27
CA GLY A 252 9.29 6.93 12.24
C GLY A 252 9.58 5.55 11.66
N SER A 253 9.29 5.30 10.37
CA SER A 253 9.72 4.07 9.70
C SER A 253 11.24 4.03 9.57
N MET A 254 11.77 2.81 9.56
CA MET A 254 13.19 2.55 9.35
C MET A 254 13.35 1.64 8.14
N ILE A 255 14.17 2.07 7.19
CA ILE A 255 14.50 1.32 5.98
C ILE A 255 16.00 1.07 6.00
N GLU A 256 16.44 -0.15 5.70
CA GLU A 256 17.83 -0.46 5.43
C GLU A 256 17.97 -0.85 3.97
N LEU A 257 18.76 -0.06 3.26
CA LEU A 257 19.00 -0.15 1.84
C LEU A 257 20.43 -0.64 1.59
N VAL A 258 20.54 -1.83 1.03
CA VAL A 258 21.79 -2.39 0.55
C VAL A 258 21.83 -2.31 -0.96
N VAL A 259 22.78 -1.55 -1.49
CA VAL A 259 23.05 -1.51 -2.92
C VAL A 259 24.20 -2.45 -3.23
N LEU A 260 24.01 -3.30 -4.24
CA LEU A 260 25.05 -4.18 -4.77
C LEU A 260 25.44 -3.66 -6.14
N LEU A 261 26.63 -3.09 -6.25
CA LEU A 261 27.13 -2.50 -7.47
C LEU A 261 28.15 -3.40 -8.12
N ASP A 262 27.90 -3.68 -9.40
CA ASP A 262 28.89 -4.22 -10.29
C ASP A 262 30.17 -3.36 -10.29
N SER A 263 31.31 -4.02 -10.16
CA SER A 263 32.63 -3.39 -10.06
C SER A 263 33.50 -3.59 -11.31
N SER A 264 32.91 -4.07 -12.41
CA SER A 264 33.53 -4.35 -13.70
C SER A 264 33.96 -3.06 -14.42
N GLY A 265 34.48 -3.22 -15.64
CA GLY A 265 35.00 -2.13 -16.47
C GLY A 265 33.93 -1.08 -16.85
N GLY A 266 32.69 -1.51 -17.09
CA GLY A 266 31.63 -0.69 -17.68
C GLY A 266 30.97 0.31 -16.72
N MET A 267 31.04 0.05 -15.41
CA MET A 267 30.21 0.71 -14.41
C MET A 267 30.65 2.13 -13.96
N THR A 268 31.36 2.90 -14.79
CA THR A 268 31.99 4.15 -14.34
C THR A 268 30.97 5.18 -13.85
N SER A 269 29.99 5.49 -14.70
CA SER A 269 28.93 6.47 -14.44
C SER A 269 28.05 6.03 -13.29
N GLU A 270 27.72 4.74 -13.23
CA GLU A 270 26.81 4.16 -12.26
C GLU A 270 27.37 4.28 -10.83
N TRP A 271 28.69 4.15 -10.67
CA TRP A 271 29.37 4.40 -9.40
C TRP A 271 29.30 5.88 -8.96
N GLU A 272 29.28 6.83 -9.89
CA GLU A 272 29.14 8.26 -9.58
C GLU A 272 27.68 8.62 -9.30
N ASP A 273 26.76 8.11 -10.13
CA ASP A 273 25.32 8.38 -10.07
C ASP A 273 24.68 7.83 -8.81
N ILE A 274 25.09 6.64 -8.35
CA ILE A 274 24.54 6.07 -7.11
C ILE A 274 24.85 6.93 -5.89
N CYS A 275 26.00 7.60 -5.86
CA CYS A 275 26.34 8.53 -4.78
C CYS A 275 25.57 9.84 -4.90
N THR A 276 25.34 10.33 -6.12
CA THR A 276 24.44 11.47 -6.35
C THR A 276 23.01 11.15 -5.88
N LEU A 277 22.52 9.94 -6.18
CA LEU A 277 21.22 9.48 -5.72
C LEU A 277 21.17 9.35 -4.19
N MET A 278 22.15 8.69 -3.57
CA MET A 278 22.13 8.39 -2.14
C MET A 278 22.43 9.62 -1.28
N TYR A 279 23.53 10.32 -1.59
CA TYR A 279 24.11 11.37 -0.74
C TYR A 279 23.86 12.79 -1.26
N GLY A 280 23.30 12.92 -2.47
CA GLY A 280 22.98 14.21 -3.08
C GLY A 280 24.16 14.80 -3.85
N GLY A 281 23.90 15.92 -4.53
CA GLY A 281 24.87 16.62 -5.37
C GLY A 281 24.43 16.72 -6.83
N SER A 282 25.39 16.89 -7.72
CA SER A 282 25.17 16.91 -9.17
C SER A 282 25.86 15.74 -9.84
N ASP A 283 25.23 15.17 -10.87
CA ASP A 283 25.89 14.21 -11.75
C ASP A 283 26.70 14.91 -12.86
N GLY A 284 27.33 14.10 -13.72
CA GLY A 284 28.09 14.59 -14.88
C GLY A 284 27.23 15.17 -16.01
N GLU A 285 25.90 14.96 -15.97
CA GLU A 285 24.94 15.36 -17.01
C GLU A 285 24.15 16.63 -16.63
N GLY A 286 24.35 17.15 -15.41
CA GLY A 286 23.73 18.36 -14.90
C GLY A 286 22.42 18.12 -14.14
N TRP A 287 22.06 16.86 -13.87
CA TRP A 287 21.02 16.53 -12.91
C TRP A 287 21.49 16.86 -11.50
N THR A 288 20.55 17.26 -10.64
CA THR A 288 20.82 17.58 -9.24
C THR A 288 19.86 16.81 -8.37
N SER A 289 20.38 16.24 -7.28
CA SER A 289 19.61 15.50 -6.30
C SER A 289 19.83 16.06 -4.90
N PRO A 290 18.76 16.20 -4.09
CA PRO A 290 18.93 16.44 -2.66
C PRO A 290 19.51 15.23 -1.92
N GLY A 291 19.53 14.04 -2.53
CA GLY A 291 19.99 12.79 -1.93
C GLY A 291 18.88 12.06 -1.19
N LEU A 292 18.82 10.73 -1.31
CA LEU A 292 17.85 9.88 -0.61
C LEU A 292 17.98 10.02 0.91
N GLN A 293 19.19 10.18 1.43
CA GLN A 293 19.41 10.33 2.87
C GLN A 293 18.75 11.61 3.41
N ASN A 294 18.91 12.73 2.71
CA ASN A 294 18.28 14.00 3.08
C ASN A 294 16.76 13.97 2.85
N ILE A 295 16.27 13.33 1.77
CA ILE A 295 14.82 13.14 1.57
C ILE A 295 14.22 12.31 2.72
N ALA A 296 14.90 11.24 3.13
CA ALA A 296 14.46 10.40 4.25
C ALA A 296 14.37 11.22 5.54
N ASP A 297 15.38 12.03 5.85
CA ASP A 297 15.39 12.92 7.01
C ASP A 297 14.23 13.93 6.97
N ILE A 298 14.01 14.59 5.83
CA ILE A 298 12.90 15.55 5.65
C ILE A 298 11.54 14.88 5.83
N THR A 299 11.41 13.63 5.35
CA THR A 299 10.16 12.85 5.43
C THR A 299 9.98 12.09 6.75
N GLY A 300 10.92 12.26 7.69
CA GLY A 300 10.91 11.60 9.00
C GLY A 300 11.09 10.09 8.94
N VAL A 301 11.72 9.57 7.88
CA VAL A 301 12.10 8.16 7.71
C VAL A 301 13.57 8.02 8.05
N THR A 302 13.93 7.01 8.85
CA THR A 302 15.34 6.65 9.03
C THR A 302 15.78 5.75 7.89
N LEU A 303 16.66 6.25 7.02
CA LEU A 303 17.30 5.43 5.99
C LEU A 303 18.65 4.93 6.52
N LEU A 304 18.89 3.64 6.49
CA LEU A 304 20.16 3.01 6.81
C LEU A 304 20.78 2.54 5.49
N ASP A 305 21.91 3.08 5.07
CA ASP A 305 22.47 2.77 3.74
C ASP A 305 23.75 1.94 3.81
N THR A 306 23.97 1.06 2.85
CA THR A 306 25.30 0.51 2.57
C THR A 306 25.43 0.19 1.09
N ILE A 307 26.52 0.63 0.47
CA ILE A 307 26.83 0.31 -0.93
C ILE A 307 27.97 -0.71 -0.94
N TYR A 308 27.78 -1.85 -1.60
CA TYR A 308 28.82 -2.87 -1.78
C TYR A 308 29.26 -2.96 -3.23
N GLY A 309 30.56 -2.85 -3.47
CA GLY A 309 31.19 -3.30 -4.69
C GLY A 309 31.35 -4.82 -4.72
N LEU A 310 31.07 -5.43 -5.87
CA LEU A 310 31.18 -6.86 -6.08
C LEU A 310 32.64 -7.32 -6.30
N GLY A 311 32.93 -8.58 -5.97
CA GLY A 311 34.23 -9.22 -6.19
C GLY A 311 35.40 -8.75 -5.31
N ASP A 312 35.14 -8.42 -4.03
CA ASP A 312 36.14 -7.90 -3.06
C ASP A 312 36.93 -6.69 -3.62
N TYR A 313 36.28 -5.92 -4.48
CA TYR A 313 36.84 -4.79 -5.21
C TYR A 313 35.86 -3.61 -5.22
N ILE A 314 36.41 -2.41 -5.09
CA ILE A 314 35.69 -1.14 -5.19
C ILE A 314 36.43 -0.30 -6.23
N ARG A 315 35.66 0.32 -7.12
CA ARG A 315 36.16 1.18 -8.18
C ARG A 315 36.72 2.51 -7.62
N PRO A 316 37.71 3.14 -8.27
CA PRO A 316 38.25 4.43 -7.82
C PRO A 316 37.20 5.55 -7.69
N GLN A 317 36.13 5.48 -8.51
CA GLN A 317 35.02 6.44 -8.50
C GLN A 317 34.32 6.53 -7.15
N ALA A 318 34.31 5.45 -6.37
CA ALA A 318 33.76 5.43 -5.01
C ALA A 318 34.48 6.40 -4.05
N SER A 319 35.63 6.96 -4.43
CA SER A 319 36.37 7.93 -3.60
C SER A 319 36.38 9.34 -4.18
N THR A 320 35.60 9.61 -5.23
CA THR A 320 35.57 10.89 -5.94
C THR A 320 34.16 11.48 -6.01
N GLY A 321 34.05 12.77 -6.35
CA GLY A 321 32.76 13.44 -6.52
C GLY A 321 31.87 13.30 -5.28
N ASN A 322 30.60 12.99 -5.49
CA ASN A 322 29.61 12.80 -4.42
C ASN A 322 29.87 11.55 -3.56
N CYS A 323 30.76 10.65 -3.99
CA CYS A 323 31.17 9.50 -3.17
C CYS A 323 32.30 9.83 -2.17
N ALA A 324 32.95 10.98 -2.32
CA ALA A 324 34.11 11.35 -1.51
C ALA A 324 33.76 11.38 -0.01
N GLY A 325 34.51 10.63 0.81
CA GLY A 325 34.29 10.53 2.25
C GLY A 325 33.36 9.39 2.69
N HIS A 326 32.66 8.72 1.76
CA HIS A 326 31.79 7.59 2.06
C HIS A 326 32.49 6.23 1.91
N ASN A 327 33.57 6.14 1.12
CA ASN A 327 34.30 4.90 0.92
C ASN A 327 35.20 4.53 2.09
N THR A 328 34.88 3.37 2.69
CA THR A 328 35.64 2.78 3.79
C THR A 328 36.67 1.78 3.31
N ASN A 329 36.50 1.23 2.10
CA ASN A 329 37.27 0.12 1.54
C ASN A 329 37.31 -1.15 2.43
N ASP A 330 36.41 -1.21 3.40
CA ASP A 330 36.23 -2.33 4.30
C ASP A 330 35.27 -3.37 3.71
N ARG A 331 35.34 -4.58 4.25
CA ARG A 331 34.29 -5.60 4.04
C ARG A 331 33.03 -5.25 4.85
N SER A 332 32.05 -6.15 4.85
CA SER A 332 30.81 -5.98 5.60
C SER A 332 31.06 -5.63 7.08
N ARG A 333 30.13 -4.87 7.65
CA ARG A 333 30.18 -4.51 9.08
C ARG A 333 29.86 -5.74 9.91
N ALA A 334 30.58 -5.89 11.03
CA ALA A 334 30.28 -6.92 12.03
C ALA A 334 29.12 -6.52 12.97
N THR A 335 28.61 -5.29 12.86
CA THR A 335 27.52 -4.76 13.68
C THR A 335 26.47 -4.07 12.81
N ILE A 336 25.22 -4.13 13.25
CA ILE A 336 24.09 -3.45 12.60
C ILE A 336 24.26 -1.93 12.51
N LEU A 337 23.58 -1.33 11.53
CA LEU A 337 23.32 0.11 11.48
C LEU A 337 22.21 0.50 12.46
N THR A 338 22.18 1.77 12.87
CA THR A 338 21.22 2.32 13.83
C THR A 338 20.86 3.74 13.43
N PRO A 339 19.78 4.34 13.95
CA PRO A 339 19.46 5.75 13.66
C PRO A 339 20.58 6.75 14.01
N GLN A 340 21.53 6.39 14.89
CA GLN A 340 22.67 7.24 15.24
C GLN A 340 23.90 7.00 14.35
N VAL A 341 23.93 5.86 13.66
CA VAL A 341 24.98 5.44 12.72
C VAL A 341 24.27 4.81 11.54
N ASP A 342 23.69 5.67 10.73
CA ASP A 342 22.76 5.37 9.66
C ASP A 342 23.46 5.00 8.35
N SER A 343 24.71 5.44 8.15
CA SER A 343 25.51 4.99 7.01
C SER A 343 26.49 3.87 7.34
N GLY A 344 26.44 2.82 6.53
CA GLY A 344 27.46 1.80 6.39
C GLY A 344 28.64 2.25 5.54
N GLY A 345 28.43 3.25 4.68
CA GLY A 345 29.38 3.71 3.68
C GLY A 345 29.55 2.74 2.51
N ILE A 346 30.52 3.03 1.67
CA ILE A 346 30.88 2.20 0.52
C ILE A 346 31.90 1.14 0.96
N ARG A 347 31.60 -0.11 0.65
CA ARG A 347 32.28 -1.33 1.11
C ARG A 347 32.41 -2.32 -0.03
N LYS A 348 33.06 -3.44 0.25
CA LYS A 348 33.17 -4.57 -0.67
C LYS A 348 32.55 -5.83 -0.11
N ILE A 349 31.85 -6.57 -0.95
CA ILE A 349 31.45 -7.92 -0.61
C ILE A 349 32.71 -8.79 -0.54
N HIS A 350 32.81 -9.69 0.45
CA HIS A 350 33.94 -10.62 0.47
C HIS A 350 33.87 -11.57 -0.73
N ARG A 351 32.71 -12.21 -0.89
CA ARG A 351 32.43 -13.24 -1.88
C ARG A 351 30.93 -13.33 -2.13
N THR A 352 30.54 -13.56 -3.37
CA THR A 352 29.16 -13.88 -3.75
C THR A 352 28.78 -15.31 -3.33
N MET A 353 27.48 -15.62 -3.41
CA MET A 353 26.93 -16.91 -3.00
C MET A 353 26.41 -17.71 -4.20
N TYR A 354 26.88 -18.94 -4.35
CA TYR A 354 26.43 -19.87 -5.38
C TYR A 354 26.13 -21.24 -4.77
N ASN A 355 24.97 -21.82 -5.08
CA ASN A 355 24.48 -23.09 -4.52
C ASN A 355 24.58 -23.17 -2.99
N GLY A 356 24.23 -22.07 -2.31
CA GLY A 356 24.21 -21.99 -0.84
C GLY A 356 25.59 -21.98 -0.19
N GLN A 357 26.66 -21.72 -0.95
CA GLN A 357 28.03 -21.64 -0.46
C GLN A 357 28.73 -20.40 -0.98
N SER A 358 29.74 -19.92 -0.24
CA SER A 358 30.58 -18.83 -0.68
C SER A 358 31.44 -19.25 -1.87
N GLN A 359 31.39 -18.49 -2.95
CA GLN A 359 32.14 -18.82 -4.16
C GLN A 359 33.61 -18.40 -4.02
N ASN A 360 34.52 -19.35 -4.28
CA ASN A 360 35.95 -19.21 -4.03
C ASN A 360 36.80 -19.09 -5.31
N TRP A 361 36.16 -18.91 -6.47
CA TRP A 361 36.77 -18.94 -7.79
C TRP A 361 36.10 -17.93 -8.71
N GLY A 362 36.77 -17.61 -9.82
CA GLY A 362 36.23 -16.71 -10.85
C GLY A 362 36.34 -15.23 -10.50
N ASN A 363 36.15 -14.38 -11.51
CA ASN A 363 35.89 -12.97 -11.27
C ASN A 363 34.42 -12.81 -10.90
N GLN A 364 34.13 -12.11 -9.80
CA GLN A 364 32.78 -11.97 -9.24
C GLN A 364 32.27 -10.53 -9.35
N GLN A 365 32.96 -9.67 -10.09
CA GLN A 365 32.65 -8.24 -10.20
C GLN A 365 31.28 -7.98 -10.85
N GLU A 366 30.78 -8.91 -11.66
CA GLU A 366 29.52 -8.79 -12.42
C GLU A 366 28.39 -9.65 -11.82
N GLU A 367 28.68 -10.43 -10.77
CA GLU A 367 27.78 -11.46 -10.25
C GLU A 367 26.70 -10.88 -9.30
N TRP A 368 25.90 -9.92 -9.77
CA TRP A 368 24.90 -9.23 -8.96
C TRP A 368 23.74 -10.13 -8.49
N GLY A 369 23.42 -11.20 -9.23
CA GLY A 369 22.46 -12.24 -8.79
C GLY A 369 22.98 -13.04 -7.57
N PRO A 370 24.15 -13.69 -7.68
CA PRO A 370 24.86 -14.30 -6.55
C PRO A 370 25.16 -13.33 -5.39
N GLY A 371 25.40 -12.05 -5.67
CA GLY A 371 25.52 -10.99 -4.66
C GLY A 371 24.20 -10.72 -3.93
N THR A 372 23.07 -10.73 -4.65
CA THR A 372 21.74 -10.58 -4.02
C THR A 372 21.43 -11.78 -3.14
N THR A 373 21.86 -12.99 -3.55
CA THR A 373 21.75 -14.20 -2.72
C THR A 373 22.56 -14.06 -1.42
N TRP A 374 23.76 -13.48 -1.47
CA TRP A 374 24.54 -13.14 -0.28
C TRP A 374 23.78 -12.20 0.67
N ALA A 375 23.21 -11.12 0.14
CA ALA A 375 22.45 -10.15 0.94
C ALA A 375 21.25 -10.83 1.63
N CYS A 376 20.49 -11.67 0.92
CA CYS A 376 19.37 -12.43 1.50
C CYS A 376 19.81 -13.42 2.58
N LEU A 377 20.88 -14.20 2.35
CA LEU A 377 21.37 -15.18 3.31
C LEU A 377 22.00 -14.54 4.56
N SER A 378 22.40 -13.28 4.47
CA SER A 378 22.98 -12.53 5.60
C SER A 378 21.94 -12.05 6.63
N TRP A 379 20.65 -12.06 6.30
CA TRP A 379 19.58 -11.55 7.17
C TRP A 379 19.39 -12.38 8.44
N MET A 380 19.24 -13.69 8.26
CA MET A 380 18.82 -14.59 9.31
C MET A 380 19.65 -15.87 9.24
N ASP A 381 20.18 -16.28 10.39
CA ASP A 381 20.92 -17.53 10.45
C ASP A 381 20.00 -18.77 10.48
N ALA A 382 20.60 -19.96 10.44
CA ALA A 382 19.86 -21.22 10.46
C ALA A 382 19.09 -21.48 11.77
N GLN A 383 19.32 -20.69 12.82
CA GLN A 383 18.60 -20.75 14.09
C GLN A 383 17.49 -19.70 14.20
N GLY A 384 17.32 -18.85 13.18
CA GLY A 384 16.33 -17.78 13.16
C GLY A 384 16.80 -16.48 13.83
N ASN A 385 18.07 -16.37 14.22
CA ASN A 385 18.59 -15.15 14.83
C ASN A 385 18.88 -14.09 13.76
N THR A 386 18.68 -12.82 14.12
CA THR A 386 18.86 -11.65 13.26
C THR A 386 19.79 -10.62 13.90
N GLY A 387 20.28 -9.66 13.11
CA GLY A 387 21.12 -8.56 13.59
C GLY A 387 22.46 -8.99 14.18
N ASN A 388 22.86 -8.37 15.29
CA ASN A 388 24.15 -8.64 15.94
C ASN A 388 24.23 -10.07 16.51
N SER A 389 23.09 -10.67 16.85
CA SER A 389 23.02 -12.02 17.41
C SER A 389 23.02 -13.11 16.34
N ALA A 390 22.85 -12.75 15.06
CA ALA A 390 22.89 -13.72 13.98
C ALA A 390 24.27 -14.37 13.86
N ASN A 391 24.33 -15.58 13.34
CA ASN A 391 25.54 -16.18 12.83
C ASN A 391 25.33 -16.60 11.36
N PRO A 392 25.25 -15.61 10.44
CA PRO A 392 25.02 -15.84 9.03
C PRO A 392 26.15 -16.69 8.41
N PRO A 393 25.92 -17.30 7.24
CA PRO A 393 26.79 -18.34 6.69
C PRO A 393 28.29 -18.00 6.61
N THR A 394 28.65 -16.73 6.49
CA THR A 394 30.03 -16.26 6.48
C THR A 394 30.29 -15.17 7.52
N GLN A 395 31.55 -15.08 7.98
CA GLN A 395 31.99 -14.02 8.88
C GLN A 395 31.97 -12.61 8.27
N TYR A 396 31.79 -12.51 6.94
CA TYR A 396 31.75 -11.26 6.17
C TYR A 396 30.37 -11.02 5.56
N ASP A 397 29.33 -11.53 6.21
CA ASP A 397 27.96 -11.26 5.85
C ASP A 397 27.50 -9.93 6.44
N HIS A 398 26.54 -9.30 5.78
CA HIS A 398 25.97 -8.06 6.25
C HIS A 398 25.15 -8.27 7.52
N ARG A 399 25.16 -7.27 8.41
CA ARG A 399 24.40 -7.29 9.65
C ARG A 399 23.26 -6.32 9.53
N TRP A 400 22.09 -6.85 9.20
CA TRP A 400 20.89 -6.07 9.06
C TRP A 400 20.30 -5.66 10.41
N ASN A 401 19.83 -4.43 10.50
CA ASN A 401 18.99 -3.98 11.58
C ASN A 401 17.67 -4.79 11.60
N PRO A 402 17.32 -5.44 12.73
CA PRO A 402 16.13 -6.26 12.79
C PRO A 402 14.82 -5.48 12.67
N ASN A 403 14.84 -4.19 13.03
CA ASN A 403 13.66 -3.33 13.05
C ASN A 403 13.44 -2.58 11.73
N ALA A 404 14.38 -2.65 10.78
CA ALA A 404 14.27 -1.99 9.49
C ALA A 404 13.58 -2.87 8.44
N SER A 405 12.79 -2.25 7.57
CA SER A 405 12.40 -2.83 6.28
C SER A 405 13.62 -2.96 5.40
N LYS A 406 13.78 -4.09 4.70
CA LYS A 406 15.03 -4.46 4.03
C LYS A 406 14.87 -4.40 2.54
N ILE A 407 15.74 -3.65 1.88
CA ILE A 407 15.72 -3.49 0.44
C ILE A 407 17.13 -3.81 -0.07
N VAL A 408 17.21 -4.68 -1.06
CA VAL A 408 18.44 -4.96 -1.80
C VAL A 408 18.23 -4.49 -3.23
N ILE A 409 19.12 -3.62 -3.72
CA ILE A 409 19.10 -3.13 -5.09
C ILE A 409 20.39 -3.60 -5.79
N PRO A 410 20.33 -4.64 -6.63
CA PRO A 410 21.44 -4.96 -7.53
C PRO A 410 21.45 -4.01 -8.73
N ILE A 411 22.64 -3.55 -9.10
CA ILE A 411 22.88 -2.71 -10.29
C ILE A 411 24.07 -3.30 -11.06
N GLY A 412 23.86 -3.59 -12.33
CA GLY A 412 24.88 -4.08 -13.26
C GLY A 412 24.51 -3.73 -14.69
N ASP A 413 25.51 -3.74 -15.58
CA ASP A 413 25.37 -3.47 -17.02
C ASP A 413 25.16 -4.75 -17.84
N GLU A 414 25.33 -5.92 -17.23
CA GLU A 414 25.10 -7.23 -17.83
C GLU A 414 23.96 -8.02 -17.16
N GLY A 415 23.45 -9.03 -17.85
CA GLY A 415 22.43 -9.94 -17.31
C GLY A 415 22.96 -10.80 -16.15
N PRO A 416 22.05 -11.41 -15.34
CA PRO A 416 22.45 -12.19 -14.16
C PRO A 416 23.09 -13.53 -14.46
#